data_AF-A0A4R5G9U9-F1
#
_entry.id   AF-A0A4R5G9U9-F1
#
_cell.length_a   1.000
_cell.length_b   1.000
_cell.length_c   1.000
_cell.angle_alpha   90.00
_cell.angle_beta   90.00
_cell.angle_gamma   90.00
#
_symmetry.space_group_name_H-M   'P 1'
#
loop_
_entity.id
_entity.type
_entity.pdbx_description
1 polymer ?
#
loop_
_entity_poly.entity_id
_entity_poly.type
_entity_poly.pdbx_seq_one_letter_code
_entity_poly.pdbx_strand_id
1 'polypeptide(L)'
;MRKLGLFVLPLLLAACGGTGLNIGQGFEMTAALTGTQVAVDVVNVYAKNADGSPGAYLSSRVDKYTPTAGTLKVEVRGGSLGFTAQKVTVKYTDASGNPLADTASTFNNSVAFTVPGGYTCPGGATTCAATDKTLTATTFSLPDLYWLSEQAALMAARGCVDGSSVIGTGYVCPEVRMNVTFTGKDSLGAERTLIIPQAQVRVYVNSVSDEVR
;
A
#
# COMPACT_ATOMS: atom_id res chain seq x y z
N MET A 1 5.68 -7.86 -76.76
CA MET A 1 5.33 -6.75 -75.84
C MET A 1 5.34 -7.30 -74.42
N ARG A 2 6.38 -6.94 -73.64
CA ARG A 2 6.62 -7.41 -72.26
C ARG A 2 5.74 -6.61 -71.29
N LYS A 3 4.96 -7.28 -70.44
CA LYS A 3 4.34 -6.68 -69.25
C LYS A 3 5.23 -6.97 -68.04
N LEU A 4 5.69 -5.91 -67.37
CA LEU A 4 6.41 -5.96 -66.10
C LEU A 4 5.47 -6.45 -65.00
N GLY A 5 5.79 -7.58 -64.37
CA GLY A 5 5.26 -7.97 -63.07
C GLY A 5 6.22 -7.51 -61.98
N LEU A 6 5.82 -6.48 -61.24
CA LEU A 6 6.54 -5.98 -60.07
C LEU A 6 6.34 -6.98 -58.92
N PHE A 7 7.31 -7.86 -58.66
CA PHE A 7 7.32 -8.69 -57.46
C PHE A 7 7.73 -7.81 -56.27
N VAL A 8 6.74 -7.43 -55.46
CA VAL A 8 6.97 -6.84 -54.15
C VAL A 8 7.44 -7.96 -53.23
N LEU A 9 8.73 -7.94 -52.90
CA LEU A 9 9.37 -8.80 -51.91
C LEU A 9 9.01 -8.25 -50.52
N PRO A 10 8.20 -8.92 -49.69
CA PRO A 10 8.14 -8.54 -48.29
C PRO A 10 9.49 -8.92 -47.66
N LEU A 11 10.21 -7.90 -47.19
CA LEU A 11 11.36 -8.06 -46.30
C LEU A 11 10.94 -8.99 -45.16
N LEU A 12 11.51 -10.20 -45.15
CA LEU A 12 11.61 -11.01 -43.95
C LEU A 12 12.40 -10.20 -42.92
N LEU A 13 11.67 -9.54 -42.02
CA LEU A 13 12.23 -9.08 -40.75
C LEU A 13 12.73 -10.33 -40.04
N ALA A 14 14.04 -10.54 -40.10
CA ALA A 14 14.74 -11.48 -39.24
C ALA A 14 14.48 -11.05 -37.79
N ALA A 15 13.47 -11.67 -37.17
CA ALA A 15 13.39 -11.76 -35.73
C ALA A 15 14.64 -12.53 -35.28
N CYS A 16 15.70 -11.79 -34.96
CA CYS A 16 16.84 -12.35 -34.26
C CYS A 16 16.33 -12.90 -32.92
N GLY A 17 16.15 -14.21 -32.87
CA GLY A 17 16.15 -14.98 -31.64
C GLY A 17 17.49 -14.76 -30.95
N GLY A 18 17.53 -13.78 -30.05
CA GLY A 18 18.54 -13.74 -29.01
C GLY A 18 18.05 -14.63 -27.88
N THR A 19 18.61 -15.82 -27.75
CA THR A 19 18.61 -16.62 -26.51
C THR A 19 19.48 -15.96 -25.43
N GLY A 20 19.44 -14.63 -25.34
CA GLY A 20 20.04 -13.87 -24.27
C GLY A 20 19.05 -13.78 -23.12
N LEU A 21 19.53 -13.99 -21.89
CA LEU A 21 18.74 -13.71 -20.68
C LEU A 21 18.00 -12.39 -20.85
N ASN A 22 16.66 -12.40 -20.70
CA ASN A 22 15.82 -11.20 -20.72
C ASN A 22 16.05 -10.38 -19.43
N ILE A 23 17.26 -9.85 -19.26
CA ILE A 23 17.63 -9.01 -18.12
C ILE A 23 17.21 -7.58 -18.44
N GLY A 24 16.29 -7.05 -17.63
CA GLY A 24 15.89 -5.66 -17.74
C GLY A 24 14.93 -5.32 -18.90
N GLN A 25 14.25 -6.31 -19.48
CA GLN A 25 13.17 -6.04 -20.44
C GLN A 25 11.76 -6.06 -19.80
N GLY A 26 11.66 -6.44 -18.52
CA GLY A 26 10.39 -6.52 -17.80
C GLY A 26 10.38 -5.67 -16.52
N PHE A 27 9.20 -5.17 -16.17
CA PHE A 27 8.91 -4.60 -14.86
C PHE A 27 7.95 -5.56 -14.15
N GLU A 28 8.50 -6.40 -13.28
CA GLU A 28 7.76 -7.50 -12.65
C GLU A 28 8.04 -7.50 -11.16
N MET A 29 7.18 -6.78 -10.43
CA MET A 29 7.21 -6.64 -8.99
C MET A 29 5.82 -6.83 -8.41
N THR A 30 5.74 -7.45 -7.24
CA THR A 30 4.53 -7.49 -6.42
C THR A 30 4.82 -6.80 -5.10
N ALA A 31 3.92 -5.93 -4.65
CA ALA A 31 4.09 -5.20 -3.40
C ALA A 31 2.96 -5.48 -2.42
N ALA A 32 3.32 -5.50 -1.14
CA ALA A 32 2.39 -5.64 -0.03
C ALA A 32 2.76 -4.66 1.08
N LEU A 33 1.73 -4.07 1.70
CA LEU A 33 1.88 -3.26 2.90
C LEU A 33 1.24 -4.02 4.06
N THR A 34 2.00 -4.27 5.12
CA THR A 34 1.58 -5.11 6.24
C THR A 34 1.87 -4.41 7.57
N GLY A 35 1.10 -4.74 8.61
CA GLY A 35 1.35 -4.24 9.96
C GLY A 35 0.86 -2.82 10.24
N THR A 36 0.18 -2.15 9.30
CA THR A 36 -0.45 -0.85 9.55
C THR A 36 -1.64 -1.01 10.50
N GLN A 37 -1.68 -0.24 11.59
CA GLN A 37 -2.73 -0.33 12.61
C GLN A 37 -3.17 1.03 13.15
N VAL A 38 -4.37 1.07 13.73
CA VAL A 38 -4.88 2.18 14.54
C VAL A 38 -5.49 1.60 15.81
N ALA A 39 -4.85 1.88 16.94
CA ALA A 39 -5.37 1.59 18.27
C ALA A 39 -6.30 2.73 18.71
N VAL A 40 -7.45 2.41 19.30
CA VAL A 40 -8.46 3.39 19.71
C VAL A 40 -8.79 3.20 21.19
N ASP A 41 -8.68 4.27 21.97
CA ASP A 41 -9.15 4.32 23.35
C ASP A 41 -10.54 4.97 23.36
N VAL A 42 -11.51 4.28 23.96
CA VAL A 42 -12.92 4.66 23.95
C VAL A 42 -13.37 5.06 25.35
N VAL A 43 -14.23 6.08 25.43
CA VAL A 43 -14.95 6.45 26.64
C VAL A 43 -16.44 6.21 26.42
N ASN A 44 -17.01 5.30 27.22
CA ASN A 44 -18.47 5.14 27.34
C ASN A 44 -18.98 6.18 28.36
N VAL A 45 -20.03 6.90 27.99
CA VAL A 45 -20.63 7.96 28.81
C VAL A 45 -21.97 7.49 29.34
N TYR A 46 -22.13 7.58 30.66
CA TYR A 46 -23.35 7.23 31.38
C TYR A 46 -23.90 8.45 32.11
N ALA A 47 -25.22 8.52 32.26
CA ALA A 47 -25.87 9.48 33.15
C ALA A 47 -25.50 9.18 34.61
N LYS A 48 -25.55 10.19 35.47
CA LYS A 48 -25.33 10.04 36.92
C LYS A 48 -26.66 9.83 37.66
N ASN A 49 -26.78 8.72 38.38
CA ASN A 49 -27.89 8.52 39.31
C ASN A 49 -27.76 9.44 40.54
N ALA A 50 -28.86 9.61 41.29
CA ALA A 50 -28.88 10.47 42.48
C ALA A 50 -27.88 10.02 43.58
N ASP A 51 -27.55 8.72 43.63
CA ASP A 51 -26.56 8.14 44.54
C ASP A 51 -25.11 8.23 44.02
N GLY A 52 -24.91 8.80 42.83
CA GLY A 52 -23.61 8.94 42.17
C GLY A 52 -23.16 7.73 41.35
N SER A 53 -23.94 6.66 41.29
CA SER A 53 -23.64 5.49 40.44
C SER A 53 -23.91 5.75 38.95
N PRO A 54 -23.29 4.98 38.03
CA PRO A 54 -23.64 5.02 36.61
C PRO A 54 -25.11 4.64 36.38
N GLY A 55 -25.83 5.49 35.67
CA GLY A 55 -27.22 5.31 35.23
C GLY A 55 -27.32 4.86 33.78
N ALA A 56 -28.28 5.42 33.04
CA ALA A 56 -28.50 5.08 31.64
C ALA A 56 -27.28 5.44 30.76
N TYR A 57 -26.93 4.56 29.83
CA TYR A 57 -25.94 4.86 28.79
C TYR A 57 -26.41 6.01 27.92
N LEU A 58 -25.49 6.93 27.60
CA LEU A 58 -25.76 8.11 26.80
C LEU A 58 -25.07 8.03 25.42
N SER A 59 -23.77 7.74 25.39
CA SER A 59 -22.98 7.75 24.16
C SER A 59 -21.60 7.13 24.37
N SER A 60 -20.90 6.85 23.27
CA SER A 60 -19.49 6.45 23.28
C SER A 60 -18.73 7.40 22.37
N ARG A 61 -17.49 7.71 22.75
CA ARG A 61 -16.61 8.54 21.94
C ARG A 61 -15.19 8.02 21.95
N VAL A 62 -14.46 8.34 20.89
CA VAL A 62 -13.00 8.17 20.87
C VAL A 62 -12.38 9.22 21.78
N ASP A 63 -11.58 8.78 22.75
CA ASP A 63 -10.76 9.65 23.59
C ASP A 63 -9.38 9.88 22.94
N LYS A 64 -8.77 8.78 22.48
CA LYS A 64 -7.46 8.79 21.84
C LYS A 64 -7.39 7.79 20.71
N TYR A 65 -6.57 8.09 19.71
CA TYR A 65 -6.16 7.14 18.69
C TYR A 65 -4.63 7.13 18.56
N THR A 66 -4.06 5.95 18.33
CA THR A 66 -2.62 5.75 18.19
C THR A 66 -2.35 4.96 16.91
N PRO A 67 -1.90 5.63 15.83
CA PRO A 67 -1.53 4.97 14.58
C PRO A 67 -0.17 4.28 14.69
N THR A 68 -0.03 3.12 14.04
CA THR A 68 1.22 2.35 13.94
C THR A 68 1.60 2.20 12.46
N ALA A 69 2.85 2.51 12.15
CA ALA A 69 3.39 2.43 10.79
C ALA A 69 3.45 0.98 10.28
N GLY A 70 3.32 0.82 8.97
CA GLY A 70 3.42 -0.47 8.31
C GLY A 70 4.81 -0.74 7.74
N THR A 71 5.00 -1.97 7.26
CA THR A 71 6.17 -2.38 6.47
C THR A 71 5.75 -2.62 5.02
N LEU A 72 6.40 -1.93 4.09
CA LEU A 72 6.32 -2.24 2.66
C LEU A 72 7.26 -3.40 2.36
N LYS A 73 6.73 -4.43 1.71
CA LYS A 73 7.51 -5.51 1.10
C LYS A 73 7.29 -5.49 -0.40
N VAL A 74 8.37 -5.58 -1.16
CA VAL A 74 8.33 -5.68 -2.62
C VAL A 74 9.09 -6.92 -3.04
N GLU A 75 8.37 -7.86 -3.64
CA GLU A 75 8.92 -9.04 -4.28
C GLU A 75 9.28 -8.69 -5.72
N VAL A 76 10.54 -8.89 -6.07
CA VAL A 76 11.11 -8.57 -7.37
C VAL A 76 11.45 -9.88 -8.06
N ARG A 77 10.84 -10.16 -9.21
CA ARG A 77 11.14 -11.36 -9.97
C ARG A 77 12.56 -11.28 -10.54
N GLY A 78 13.25 -12.42 -10.61
CA GLY A 78 14.52 -12.51 -11.32
C GLY A 78 14.39 -11.98 -12.75
N GLY A 79 15.26 -11.04 -13.13
CA GLY A 79 15.29 -10.39 -14.44
C GLY A 79 14.53 -9.06 -14.51
N SER A 80 13.71 -8.74 -13.50
CA SER A 80 12.98 -7.47 -13.44
C SER A 80 13.92 -6.27 -13.33
N LEU A 81 13.54 -5.18 -13.97
CA LEU A 81 14.11 -3.85 -13.73
C LEU A 81 13.88 -3.41 -12.28
N GLY A 82 14.77 -2.57 -11.76
CA GLY A 82 14.55 -1.87 -10.50
C GLY A 82 13.52 -0.75 -10.65
N PHE A 83 13.10 -0.16 -9.53
CA PHE A 83 12.08 0.89 -9.48
C PHE A 83 12.52 2.01 -8.54
N THR A 84 12.40 3.26 -8.97
CA THR A 84 12.57 4.43 -8.11
C THR A 84 11.25 5.15 -7.99
N ALA A 85 10.62 5.03 -6.82
CA ALA A 85 9.36 5.70 -6.51
C ALA A 85 9.59 7.20 -6.32
N GLN A 86 8.68 8.01 -6.87
CA GLN A 86 8.74 9.48 -6.84
C GLN A 86 7.49 10.09 -6.22
N LYS A 87 6.35 9.43 -6.43
CA LYS A 87 5.05 9.84 -5.89
C LYS A 87 4.32 8.64 -5.32
N VAL A 88 3.52 8.87 -4.28
CA VAL A 88 2.50 7.94 -3.81
C VAL A 88 1.14 8.60 -3.85
N THR A 89 0.15 7.82 -4.23
CA THR A 89 -1.28 8.11 -4.06
C THR A 89 -1.88 6.99 -3.24
N VAL A 90 -2.54 7.32 -2.14
CA VAL A 90 -3.26 6.38 -1.27
C VAL A 90 -4.73 6.73 -1.31
N LYS A 91 -5.59 5.76 -1.61
CA LYS A 91 -7.04 5.90 -1.54
C LYS A 91 -7.60 4.98 -0.47
N TYR A 92 -8.32 5.54 0.50
CA TYR A 92 -8.93 4.79 1.59
C TYR A 92 -10.33 4.33 1.22
N THR A 93 -10.61 3.05 1.48
CA THR A 93 -11.90 2.41 1.22
C THR A 93 -12.39 1.63 2.43
N ASP A 94 -13.67 1.29 2.45
CA ASP A 94 -14.21 0.22 3.31
C ASP A 94 -13.77 -1.16 2.78
N ALA A 95 -14.20 -2.23 3.48
CA ALA A 95 -13.95 -3.62 3.09
C ALA A 95 -14.56 -4.02 1.73
N SER A 96 -15.59 -3.29 1.27
CA SER A 96 -16.26 -3.53 -0.02
C SER A 96 -15.60 -2.77 -1.17
N GLY A 97 -14.58 -1.94 -0.89
CA GLY A 97 -13.90 -1.10 -1.88
C GLY A 97 -14.57 0.25 -2.13
N ASN A 98 -15.61 0.62 -1.38
CA ASN A 98 -16.22 1.94 -1.50
C ASN A 98 -15.32 2.99 -0.86
N PRO A 99 -15.15 4.18 -1.47
CA PRO A 99 -14.42 5.27 -0.85
C PRO A 99 -15.02 5.62 0.52
N LEU A 100 -14.16 5.84 1.52
CA LEU A 100 -14.63 6.40 2.79
C LEU A 100 -15.23 7.80 2.56
N ALA A 101 -16.32 8.10 3.24
CA ALA A 101 -17.06 9.36 3.09
C ALA A 101 -16.26 10.56 3.62
N ASP A 102 -15.39 11.13 2.80
CA ASP A 102 -14.75 12.44 3.01
C ASP A 102 -13.94 12.86 1.78
N THR A 103 -13.72 14.17 1.62
CA THR A 103 -12.67 14.78 0.78
C THR A 103 -11.25 14.32 1.15
N ALA A 104 -11.04 13.81 2.36
CA ALA A 104 -9.78 13.21 2.83
C ALA A 104 -9.55 11.75 2.36
N SER A 105 -10.45 11.16 1.58
CA SER A 105 -10.35 9.75 1.12
C SER A 105 -9.16 9.47 0.21
N THR A 106 -8.48 10.50 -0.29
CA THR A 106 -7.29 10.38 -1.13
C THR A 106 -6.15 11.21 -0.56
N PHE A 107 -5.00 10.58 -0.37
CA PHE A 107 -3.75 11.18 0.07
C PHE A 107 -2.73 11.11 -1.06
N ASN A 108 -2.04 12.21 -1.33
CA ASN A 108 -0.96 12.26 -2.32
C ASN A 108 0.28 12.83 -1.66
N ASN A 109 1.44 12.21 -1.88
CA ASN A 109 2.69 12.72 -1.37
C ASN A 109 3.85 12.43 -2.33
N SER A 110 4.91 13.22 -2.22
CA SER A 110 6.19 12.88 -2.83
C SER A 110 6.88 11.82 -1.98
N VAL A 111 7.57 10.89 -2.63
CA VAL A 111 8.30 9.81 -1.97
C VAL A 111 9.62 9.59 -2.69
N ALA A 112 10.61 9.05 -2.00
CA ALA A 112 11.89 8.72 -2.61
C ALA A 112 12.42 7.44 -2.00
N PHE A 113 12.24 6.32 -2.69
CA PHE A 113 12.90 5.06 -2.38
C PHE A 113 13.20 4.28 -3.66
N THR A 114 14.25 3.46 -3.61
CA THR A 114 14.68 2.65 -4.74
C THR A 114 14.59 1.17 -4.38
N VAL A 115 13.82 0.44 -5.16
CA VAL A 115 13.75 -1.03 -5.16
C VAL A 115 14.81 -1.55 -6.14
N PRO A 116 15.73 -2.42 -5.72
CA PRO A 116 16.73 -3.00 -6.61
C PRO A 116 16.06 -3.87 -7.68
N GLY A 117 16.76 -4.07 -8.81
CA GLY A 117 16.32 -5.00 -9.83
C GLY A 117 16.51 -6.46 -9.41
N GLY A 118 15.88 -7.37 -10.14
CA GLY A 118 15.95 -8.81 -9.90
C GLY A 118 17.23 -9.45 -10.47
N TYR A 119 18.38 -8.86 -10.19
CA TYR A 119 19.65 -9.36 -10.70
C TYR A 119 20.80 -9.04 -9.73
N THR A 120 21.85 -9.86 -9.79
CA THR A 120 23.09 -9.69 -9.05
C THR A 120 24.26 -9.57 -10.01
N CYS A 121 25.28 -8.80 -9.63
CA CYS A 121 26.53 -8.74 -10.35
C CYS A 121 27.58 -9.69 -9.73
N PRO A 122 28.58 -10.12 -10.51
CA PRO A 122 29.65 -10.96 -9.99
C PRO A 122 30.33 -10.33 -8.77
N GLY A 123 30.62 -11.14 -7.76
CA GLY A 123 31.27 -10.69 -6.52
C GLY A 123 30.43 -9.71 -5.67
N GLY A 124 29.13 -9.55 -5.95
CA GLY A 124 28.27 -8.63 -5.21
C GLY A 124 28.43 -7.15 -5.59
N ALA A 125 29.03 -6.87 -6.75
CA ALA A 125 29.15 -5.50 -7.24
C ALA A 125 27.77 -4.82 -7.40
N THR A 126 27.73 -3.49 -7.27
CA THR A 126 26.49 -2.70 -7.47
C THR A 126 26.20 -2.40 -8.94
N THR A 127 27.21 -2.51 -9.80
CA THR A 127 27.12 -2.27 -11.25
C THR A 127 27.99 -3.27 -12.01
N CYS A 128 27.48 -3.81 -13.11
CA CYS A 128 28.19 -4.71 -14.03
C CYS A 128 27.56 -4.66 -15.42
N ALA A 129 28.24 -5.21 -16.44
CA ALA A 129 27.68 -5.32 -17.77
C ALA A 129 26.43 -6.21 -17.76
N ALA A 130 25.50 -5.96 -18.70
CA ALA A 130 24.26 -6.72 -18.78
C ALA A 130 24.50 -8.23 -18.97
N THR A 131 25.59 -8.61 -19.65
CA THR A 131 26.02 -10.00 -19.86
C THR A 131 26.51 -10.70 -18.60
N ASP A 132 26.95 -9.93 -17.60
CA ASP A 132 27.54 -10.46 -16.37
C ASP A 132 26.49 -10.62 -15.25
N LYS A 133 25.29 -10.07 -15.47
CA LYS A 133 24.20 -10.13 -14.50
C LYS A 133 23.64 -11.55 -14.40
N THR A 134 23.47 -12.01 -13.16
CA THR A 134 22.74 -13.24 -12.87
C THR A 134 21.33 -12.89 -12.41
N LEU A 135 20.32 -13.54 -12.99
CA LEU A 135 18.92 -13.42 -12.58
C LEU A 135 18.75 -13.86 -11.13
N THR A 136 18.14 -13.03 -10.31
CA THR A 136 17.95 -13.33 -8.89
C THR A 136 16.65 -12.71 -8.41
N ALA A 137 15.73 -13.52 -7.88
CA ALA A 137 14.56 -12.99 -7.20
C ALA A 137 15.01 -12.34 -5.88
N THR A 138 14.48 -11.15 -5.58
CA THR A 138 14.84 -10.43 -4.35
C THR A 138 13.60 -9.90 -3.64
N THR A 139 13.72 -9.73 -2.33
CA THR A 139 12.70 -9.06 -1.52
C THR A 139 13.29 -7.78 -0.97
N PHE A 140 12.70 -6.66 -1.32
CA PHE A 140 12.98 -5.37 -0.71
C PHE A 140 11.99 -5.13 0.43
N SER A 141 12.46 -4.60 1.55
CA SER A 141 11.61 -4.24 2.68
C SER A 141 11.95 -2.84 3.17
N LEU A 142 10.92 -2.02 3.39
CA LEU A 142 11.05 -0.70 4.00
C LEU A 142 10.14 -0.66 5.24
N PRO A 143 10.69 -0.70 6.46
CA PRO A 143 9.91 -0.61 7.69
C PRO A 143 9.45 0.83 7.95
N ASP A 144 8.56 0.97 8.93
CA ASP A 144 8.11 2.25 9.50
C ASP A 144 7.59 3.27 8.48
N LEU A 145 6.95 2.77 7.43
CA LEU A 145 6.33 3.60 6.42
C LEU A 145 5.00 4.15 6.91
N TYR A 146 5.00 5.46 7.15
CA TYR A 146 3.81 6.21 7.54
C TYR A 146 3.03 6.66 6.30
N TRP A 147 2.31 5.72 5.69
CA TRP A 147 1.35 6.02 4.61
C TRP A 147 -0.08 6.23 5.09
N LEU A 148 -0.31 6.06 6.39
CA LEU A 148 -1.58 6.41 7.02
C LEU A 148 -1.56 7.92 7.29
N SER A 149 -2.39 8.70 6.61
CA SER A 149 -2.52 10.12 6.95
C SER A 149 -3.18 10.25 8.32
N GLU A 150 -2.91 11.36 9.03
CA GLU A 150 -3.59 11.68 10.29
C GLU A 150 -5.12 11.65 10.11
N GLN A 151 -5.60 12.17 8.99
CA GLN A 151 -7.02 12.15 8.63
C GLN A 151 -7.57 10.73 8.47
N ALA A 152 -6.81 9.82 7.87
CA ALA A 152 -7.23 8.42 7.74
C ALA A 152 -7.23 7.69 9.09
N ALA A 153 -6.26 7.97 9.95
CA ALA A 153 -6.24 7.45 11.32
C ALA A 153 -7.47 7.92 12.10
N LEU A 154 -7.80 9.21 12.00
CA LEU A 154 -8.98 9.79 12.64
C LEU A 154 -10.28 9.17 12.11
N MET A 155 -10.41 9.01 10.79
CA MET A 155 -11.60 8.40 10.19
C MET A 155 -11.76 6.94 10.60
N ALA A 156 -10.68 6.17 10.59
CA ALA A 156 -10.65 4.81 11.08
C ALA A 156 -11.10 4.75 12.56
N ALA A 157 -10.57 5.63 13.41
CA ALA A 157 -10.91 5.68 14.82
C ALA A 157 -12.39 6.06 15.05
N ARG A 158 -12.90 7.05 14.33
CA ARG A 158 -14.31 7.46 14.40
C ARG A 158 -15.25 6.33 13.99
N GLY A 159 -14.84 5.47 13.06
CA GLY A 159 -15.62 4.29 12.69
C GLY A 159 -15.83 3.31 13.84
N CYS A 160 -14.95 3.28 14.86
CA CYS A 160 -15.10 2.39 16.02
C CYS A 160 -16.23 2.78 16.98
N VAL A 161 -16.81 3.97 16.83
CA VAL A 161 -17.91 4.43 17.69
C VAL A 161 -19.05 4.94 16.82
N ASP A 162 -20.25 4.40 17.01
CA ASP A 162 -21.46 4.85 16.34
C ASP A 162 -22.40 5.64 17.27
N GLY A 163 -22.02 5.76 18.55
CA GLY A 163 -22.81 6.39 19.60
C GLY A 163 -24.08 5.64 19.99
N SER A 164 -24.35 4.48 19.38
CA SER A 164 -25.61 3.75 19.51
C SER A 164 -25.56 2.66 20.59
N SER A 165 -24.36 2.21 20.95
CA SER A 165 -24.15 1.09 21.86
C SER A 165 -22.90 1.24 22.72
N VAL A 166 -22.92 0.60 23.88
CA VAL A 166 -21.77 0.49 24.78
C VAL A 166 -20.67 -0.30 24.08
N ILE A 167 -19.46 0.26 24.04
CA ILE A 167 -18.29 -0.42 23.49
C ILE A 167 -17.67 -1.29 24.59
N GLY A 168 -17.48 -2.57 24.29
CA GLY A 168 -16.94 -3.56 25.22
C GLY A 168 -15.69 -4.27 24.72
N THR A 169 -15.13 -5.14 25.56
CA THR A 169 -13.99 -6.00 25.19
C THR A 169 -14.39 -6.95 24.06
N GLY A 170 -13.74 -6.83 22.90
CA GLY A 170 -14.05 -7.64 21.71
C GLY A 170 -14.89 -6.91 20.65
N TYR A 171 -15.18 -5.62 20.85
CA TYR A 171 -15.78 -4.81 19.79
C TYR A 171 -14.89 -4.80 18.54
N VAL A 172 -15.50 -5.08 17.38
CA VAL A 172 -14.81 -5.10 16.09
C VAL A 172 -15.07 -3.79 15.40
N CYS A 173 -14.02 -2.97 15.29
CA CYS A 173 -14.09 -1.75 14.51
C CYS A 173 -14.34 -2.05 13.03
N PRO A 174 -15.01 -1.16 12.29
CA PRO A 174 -15.12 -1.26 10.84
C PRO A 174 -13.74 -1.37 10.19
N GLU A 175 -13.66 -2.23 9.18
CA GLU A 175 -12.43 -2.44 8.46
C GLU A 175 -12.13 -1.29 7.50
N VAL A 176 -10.87 -0.87 7.49
CA VAL A 176 -10.34 0.15 6.58
C VAL A 176 -9.30 -0.49 5.66
N ARG A 177 -9.41 -0.16 4.38
CA ARG A 177 -8.54 -0.64 3.31
C ARG A 177 -7.87 0.52 2.60
N MET A 178 -6.66 0.29 2.10
CA MET A 178 -5.89 1.26 1.33
C MET A 178 -5.56 0.71 -0.04
N ASN A 179 -5.84 1.49 -1.08
CA ASN A 179 -5.29 1.27 -2.41
C ASN A 179 -4.12 2.22 -2.58
N VAL A 180 -2.91 1.67 -2.63
CA VAL A 180 -1.67 2.44 -2.73
C VAL A 180 -1.13 2.32 -4.14
N THR A 181 -0.85 3.45 -4.77
CA THR A 181 -0.22 3.52 -6.08
C THR A 181 1.07 4.32 -5.95
N PHE A 182 2.20 3.68 -6.15
CA PHE A 182 3.48 4.36 -6.34
C PHE A 182 3.68 4.64 -7.81
N THR A 183 4.13 5.84 -8.14
CA THR A 183 4.53 6.22 -9.49
C THR A 183 6.00 6.64 -9.46
N GLY A 184 6.74 6.22 -10.47
CA GLY A 184 8.18 6.44 -10.52
C GLY A 184 8.77 5.99 -11.84
N LYS A 185 10.08 5.75 -11.85
CA LYS A 185 10.81 5.30 -13.03
C LYS A 185 11.48 3.96 -12.80
N ASP A 186 11.52 3.13 -13.82
CA ASP A 186 12.38 1.94 -13.81
C ASP A 186 13.86 2.30 -14.01
N SER A 187 14.74 1.29 -13.91
CA SER A 187 16.18 1.49 -14.13
C SER A 187 16.57 1.94 -15.54
N LEU A 188 15.66 1.88 -16.52
CA LEU A 188 15.86 2.42 -17.87
C LEU A 188 15.25 3.81 -18.05
N GLY A 189 14.66 4.37 -17.00
CA GLY A 189 14.05 5.70 -17.00
C GLY A 189 12.62 5.75 -17.51
N ALA A 190 12.01 4.62 -17.85
CA ALA A 190 10.60 4.58 -18.27
C ALA A 190 9.68 4.70 -17.05
N GLU A 191 8.55 5.38 -17.22
CA GLU A 191 7.57 5.53 -16.14
C GLU A 191 6.89 4.21 -15.82
N ARG A 192 6.77 3.91 -14.52
CA ARG A 192 6.14 2.70 -14.00
C ARG A 192 5.28 3.00 -12.80
N THR A 193 4.33 2.11 -12.58
CA THR A 193 3.47 2.10 -11.41
C THR A 193 3.62 0.80 -10.65
N LEU A 194 3.62 0.90 -9.32
CA LEU A 194 3.58 -0.24 -8.41
C LEU A 194 2.34 -0.08 -7.53
N ILE A 195 1.43 -1.05 -7.60
CA ILE A 195 0.11 -0.96 -6.99
C ILE A 195 -0.01 -1.99 -5.86
N ILE A 196 -0.56 -1.56 -4.74
CA ILE A 196 -0.96 -2.41 -3.62
C ILE A 196 -2.47 -2.25 -3.45
N PRO A 197 -3.26 -3.19 -3.99
CA PRO A 197 -4.70 -3.15 -3.84
C PRO A 197 -5.10 -3.60 -2.43
N GLN A 198 -6.08 -2.93 -1.84
CA GLN A 198 -6.77 -3.38 -0.61
C GLN A 198 -5.85 -3.75 0.57
N ALA A 199 -4.75 -3.02 0.76
CA ALA A 199 -3.89 -3.17 1.93
C ALA A 199 -4.69 -2.92 3.22
N GLN A 200 -4.61 -3.82 4.19
CA GLN A 200 -5.39 -3.73 5.41
C GLN A 200 -4.83 -2.66 6.35
N VAL A 201 -5.70 -1.83 6.92
CA VAL A 201 -5.45 -1.07 8.14
C VAL A 201 -6.21 -1.76 9.25
N ARG A 202 -5.49 -2.37 10.20
CA ARG A 202 -6.15 -3.00 11.35
C ARG A 202 -6.58 -1.91 12.33
N VAL A 203 -7.87 -1.76 12.53
CA VAL A 203 -8.44 -0.84 13.52
C VAL A 203 -8.96 -1.67 14.70
N TYR A 204 -8.61 -1.30 15.93
CA TYR A 204 -9.05 -2.04 17.11
C TYR A 204 -9.19 -1.14 18.35
N VAL A 205 -10.09 -1.55 19.24
CA VAL A 205 -10.23 -0.95 20.57
C VAL A 205 -9.09 -1.43 21.46
N ASN A 206 -8.26 -0.50 21.92
CA ASN A 206 -7.12 -0.75 22.79
C ASN A 206 -7.51 -0.68 24.26
N SER A 207 -8.33 0.30 24.63
CA SER A 207 -8.88 0.41 25.98
C SER A 207 -10.29 1.01 25.96
N VAL A 208 -11.05 0.69 27.01
CA VAL A 208 -12.38 1.25 27.27
C VAL A 208 -12.39 1.79 28.69
N SER A 209 -12.91 2.99 28.87
CA SER A 209 -13.16 3.59 30.18
C SER A 209 -14.58 4.14 30.24
N ASP A 210 -15.08 4.32 31.46
CA ASP A 210 -16.42 4.86 31.70
C ASP A 210 -16.33 6.26 32.30
N GLU A 211 -17.20 7.15 31.85
CA GLU A 211 -17.39 8.49 32.39
C GLU A 211 -18.84 8.66 32.83
N VAL A 212 -19.04 9.13 34.05
CA VAL A 212 -20.37 9.41 34.62
C VAL A 212 -20.60 10.93 34.62
N ARG A 213 -21.69 11.37 34.00
CA ARG A 213 -22.08 12.78 33.87
C ARG A 213 -23.41 13.09 34.54
#